data_AF-A0A352RUR2-F1
#
_entry.id   AF-A0A352RUR2-F1
#
_cell.length_a   1.000
_cell.length_b   1.000
_cell.length_c   1.000
_cell.angle_alpha   90.00
_cell.angle_beta   90.00
_cell.angle_gamma   90.00
#
_symmetry.space_group_name_H-M   'P 1'
#
loop_
_entity.id
_entity.type
_entity.pdbx_description
1 polymer ?
#
loop_
_entity_poly.entity_id
_entity_poly.type
_entity_poly.pdbx_seq_one_letter_code
_entity_poly.pdbx_strand_id
1 'polypeptide(L)'
;YRAWLDKNVIIFDFFRRFQGAQFLAAMSAVTQRFGGDMNNLTNALEMMRANAYPYLAQHIRRIEATLEESPNAGGKMFDTGLFDRDTTYRIQDIAEYEDDLSKMLNTVSVTVLKTAPRELEQRASKFNRRSSVLLIVLITALAFMPAFMARELKKSMQVHGIKTHQKSINPSTLPSN
;
A
#
# COMPACT_ATOMS: atom_id res chain seq x y z
N TYR A 1 -2.62 4.66 -9.47
CA TYR A 1 -3.03 4.83 -8.07
C TYR A 1 -2.84 3.55 -7.23
N ARG A 2 -3.26 2.36 -7.71
CA ARG A 2 -3.19 1.11 -6.92
C ARG A 2 -1.79 0.71 -6.42
N ALA A 3 -0.75 0.85 -7.25
CA ALA A 3 0.63 0.55 -6.84
C ALA A 3 1.11 1.38 -5.63
N TRP A 4 0.60 2.59 -5.46
CA TRP A 4 0.89 3.41 -4.27
C TRP A 4 0.21 2.84 -3.03
N LEU A 5 -1.06 2.42 -3.14
CA LEU A 5 -1.79 1.82 -2.03
C LEU A 5 -1.13 0.51 -1.59
N ASP A 6 -0.76 -0.34 -2.53
CA ASP A 6 -0.10 -1.62 -2.24
C ASP A 6 1.27 -1.44 -1.55
N LYS A 7 1.91 -0.27 -1.70
CA LYS A 7 3.19 0.06 -1.04
C LYS A 7 3.03 0.76 0.30
N ASN A 8 1.98 1.56 0.49
CA ASN A 8 1.85 2.47 1.63
C ASN A 8 0.75 2.09 2.62
N VAL A 9 -0.19 1.23 2.23
CA VAL A 9 -1.32 0.82 3.06
C VAL A 9 -1.25 -0.67 3.35
N ILE A 10 -1.09 -1.01 4.62
CA ILE A 10 -0.83 -2.38 5.10
C ILE A 10 -1.87 -3.38 4.61
N ILE A 11 -3.15 -3.01 4.63
CA ILE A 11 -4.24 -3.92 4.24
C ILE A 11 -4.11 -4.31 2.76
N PHE A 12 -3.75 -3.35 1.90
CA PHE A 12 -3.56 -3.60 0.48
C PHE A 12 -2.28 -4.39 0.21
N ASP A 13 -1.19 -4.11 0.93
CA ASP A 13 0.06 -4.89 0.87
C ASP A 13 -0.16 -6.35 1.28
N PHE A 14 -0.86 -6.59 2.40
CA PHE A 14 -1.19 -7.93 2.87
C PHE A 14 -2.04 -8.69 1.86
N PHE A 15 -3.13 -8.08 1.41
CA PHE A 15 -4.04 -8.72 0.47
C PHE A 15 -3.30 -9.10 -0.82
N ARG A 16 -2.47 -8.21 -1.36
CA ARG A 16 -1.63 -8.47 -2.53
C ARG A 16 -0.66 -9.64 -2.30
N ARG A 17 0.07 -9.65 -1.19
CA ARG A 17 1.04 -10.72 -0.84
C ARG A 17 0.36 -12.08 -0.66
N PHE A 18 -0.77 -12.10 0.05
CA PHE A 18 -1.54 -13.31 0.30
C PHE A 18 -2.11 -13.91 -0.99
N GLN A 19 -2.75 -13.08 -1.81
CA GLN A 19 -3.28 -13.49 -3.11
C GLN A 19 -2.18 -13.95 -4.07
N GLY A 20 -1.04 -13.24 -4.10
CA GLY A 20 0.12 -13.65 -4.89
C GLY A 20 0.67 -15.02 -4.45
N ALA A 21 0.73 -15.29 -3.15
CA ALA A 21 1.19 -16.58 -2.65
C ALA A 21 0.21 -17.72 -2.96
N GLN A 22 -1.11 -17.47 -2.84
CA GLN A 22 -2.14 -18.41 -3.26
C GLN A 22 -2.05 -18.71 -4.77
N PHE A 23 -1.83 -17.68 -5.58
CA PHE A 23 -1.59 -17.83 -7.01
C PHE A 23 -0.36 -18.71 -7.31
N LEU A 24 0.79 -18.45 -6.66
CA LEU A 24 1.98 -19.28 -6.85
C LEU A 24 1.78 -20.73 -6.40
N ALA A 25 1.05 -20.95 -5.30
CA ALA A 25 0.72 -22.28 -4.82
C ALA A 25 -0.21 -23.03 -5.79
N ALA A 26 -1.24 -22.35 -6.31
CA ALA A 26 -2.13 -22.90 -7.31
C ALA A 26 -1.37 -23.24 -8.60
N MET A 27 -0.48 -22.35 -9.05
CA MET A 27 0.37 -22.59 -10.21
C MET A 27 1.28 -23.79 -10.02
N SER A 28 1.91 -23.91 -8.85
CA SER A 28 2.72 -25.09 -8.51
C SER A 28 1.93 -26.39 -8.57
N ALA A 29 0.71 -26.40 -8.03
CA ALA A 29 -0.14 -27.58 -8.07
C ALA A 29 -0.53 -27.98 -9.51
N VAL A 30 -0.76 -27.00 -10.38
CA VAL A 30 -1.09 -27.25 -11.79
C VAL A 30 0.13 -27.76 -12.54
N THR A 31 1.30 -27.12 -12.40
CA THR A 31 2.52 -27.56 -13.09
C THR A 31 3.04 -28.92 -12.59
N GLN A 32 2.84 -29.26 -11.31
CA GLN A 32 3.12 -30.61 -10.79
C GLN A 32 2.25 -31.68 -11.45
N ARG A 33 0.98 -31.37 -11.72
CA ARG A 33 0.01 -32.32 -12.26
C ARG A 33 0.17 -32.55 -13.76
N PHE A 34 0.49 -31.50 -14.52
CA PHE A 34 0.51 -31.53 -15.99
C PHE A 34 1.93 -31.47 -16.57
N GLY A 35 2.96 -31.43 -15.73
CA GLY A 35 4.34 -31.19 -16.14
C GLY A 35 4.58 -29.74 -16.51
N GLY A 36 5.85 -29.31 -16.57
CA GLY A 36 6.26 -27.95 -16.95
C GLY A 36 6.03 -27.60 -18.43
N ASP A 37 5.10 -28.28 -19.10
CA ASP A 37 4.79 -28.06 -20.51
C ASP A 37 4.09 -26.70 -20.69
N MET A 38 4.56 -25.93 -21.67
CA MET A 38 4.21 -24.52 -21.83
C MET A 38 2.73 -24.31 -22.18
N ASN A 39 2.14 -25.26 -22.91
CA ASN A 39 0.71 -25.25 -23.22
C ASN A 39 -0.15 -25.45 -21.97
N ASN A 40 0.30 -26.31 -21.05
CA ASN A 40 -0.40 -26.56 -19.79
C ASN A 40 -0.28 -25.35 -18.85
N LEU A 41 0.87 -24.67 -18.85
CA LEU A 41 1.09 -23.44 -18.12
C LEU A 41 0.16 -22.31 -18.62
N THR A 42 0.03 -22.15 -19.93
CA THR A 42 -0.82 -21.12 -20.55
C THR A 42 -2.30 -21.37 -20.22
N ASN A 43 -2.78 -22.61 -20.38
CA ASN A 43 -4.14 -22.99 -19.99
C ASN A 43 -4.41 -22.77 -18.50
N ALA A 44 -3.43 -23.05 -17.65
CA ALA A 44 -3.53 -22.81 -16.21
C ALA A 44 -3.72 -21.31 -15.89
N LEU A 45 -2.91 -20.46 -16.51
CA LEU A 45 -2.99 -19.01 -16.35
C LEU A 45 -4.35 -18.49 -16.82
N GLU A 46 -4.87 -18.98 -17.95
CA GLU A 46 -6.18 -18.58 -18.46
C GLU A 46 -7.32 -18.97 -17.50
N MET A 47 -7.30 -20.21 -16.98
CA MET A 47 -8.27 -20.68 -15.99
C MET A 47 -8.23 -19.86 -14.69
N MET A 48 -7.02 -19.52 -14.22
CA MET A 48 -6.85 -18.70 -13.02
C MET A 48 -7.30 -17.26 -13.26
N ARG A 49 -7.00 -16.69 -14.43
CA ARG A 49 -7.41 -15.34 -14.83
C ARG A 49 -8.93 -15.19 -14.85
N ALA A 50 -9.65 -16.21 -15.30
CA ALA A 50 -11.12 -16.20 -15.35
C ALA A 50 -11.79 -16.07 -13.97
N ASN A 51 -11.13 -16.58 -12.92
CA ASN A 51 -11.64 -16.57 -11.55
C ASN A 51 -10.94 -15.55 -10.64
N ALA A 52 -9.91 -14.86 -11.16
CA ALA A 52 -9.14 -13.88 -10.42
C ALA A 52 -9.89 -12.55 -10.31
N TYR A 53 -9.72 -11.88 -9.17
CA TYR A 53 -10.17 -10.49 -9.01
C TYR A 53 -9.43 -9.57 -10.01
N PRO A 54 -10.02 -8.42 -10.41
CA PRO A 54 -9.55 -7.64 -11.56
C PRO A 54 -8.06 -7.28 -11.56
N TYR A 55 -7.49 -7.01 -10.38
CA TYR A 55 -6.09 -6.66 -10.25
C TYR A 55 -5.14 -7.85 -10.44
N LEU A 56 -5.47 -9.02 -9.90
CA LEU A 56 -4.69 -10.24 -10.17
C LEU A 56 -4.85 -10.67 -11.62
N ALA A 57 -6.07 -10.58 -12.19
CA ALA A 57 -6.32 -10.90 -13.59
C ALA A 57 -5.47 -10.05 -14.56
N GLN A 58 -5.28 -8.76 -14.24
CA GLN A 58 -4.39 -7.88 -15.01
C GLN A 58 -2.93 -8.34 -14.96
N HIS A 59 -2.45 -8.79 -13.80
CA HIS A 59 -1.09 -9.29 -13.64
C HIS A 59 -0.89 -10.65 -14.32
N ILE A 60 -1.86 -11.56 -14.20
CA ILE A 60 -1.83 -12.84 -14.94
C ILE A 60 -1.74 -12.59 -16.44
N ARG A 61 -2.50 -11.64 -16.99
CA ARG A 61 -2.40 -11.26 -18.40
C ARG A 61 -1.02 -10.76 -18.82
N ARG A 62 -0.30 -10.08 -17.91
CA ARG A 62 1.09 -9.67 -18.17
C ARG A 62 2.03 -10.86 -18.18
N ILE A 63 1.84 -11.83 -17.27
CA ILE A 63 2.60 -13.09 -17.27
C ILE A 63 2.36 -13.84 -18.57
N GLU A 64 1.10 -13.98 -19.01
CA GLU A 64 0.73 -14.59 -20.30
C GLU A 64 1.46 -13.90 -21.46
N ALA A 65 1.40 -12.57 -21.55
CA ALA A 65 2.08 -11.81 -22.60
C ALA A 65 3.61 -11.98 -22.58
N THR A 66 4.23 -11.99 -21.40
CA THR A 66 5.69 -12.23 -21.27
C THR A 66 6.06 -13.66 -21.64
N LEU A 67 5.20 -14.64 -21.36
CA LEU A 67 5.41 -16.03 -21.75
C LEU A 67 5.32 -16.22 -23.26
N GLU A 68 4.38 -15.52 -23.92
CA GLU A 68 4.25 -15.49 -25.38
C GLU A 68 5.48 -14.85 -26.05
N GLU A 69 5.97 -13.74 -25.51
CA GLU A 69 7.13 -13.02 -26.05
C GLU A 69 8.46 -13.74 -25.74
N SER A 70 8.58 -14.37 -24.58
CA SER A 70 9.81 -14.99 -24.09
C SER A 70 9.52 -16.28 -23.31
N PRO A 71 9.35 -17.42 -24.00
CA PRO A 71 9.06 -18.72 -23.40
C PRO A 71 10.07 -19.17 -22.32
N ASN A 72 11.32 -18.75 -22.48
CA ASN A 72 12.44 -19.13 -21.60
C ASN A 72 12.79 -18.02 -20.59
N ALA A 73 11.86 -17.10 -20.30
CA ALA A 73 12.09 -16.03 -19.33
C ALA A 73 12.29 -16.54 -17.88
N GLY A 74 11.93 -17.80 -17.60
CA GLY A 74 12.08 -18.41 -16.28
C GLY A 74 11.38 -17.58 -15.20
N GLY A 75 12.10 -17.24 -14.13
CA GLY A 75 11.57 -16.40 -13.05
C GLY A 75 11.21 -14.96 -13.44
N LYS A 76 11.74 -14.45 -14.57
CA LYS A 76 11.49 -13.06 -15.00
C LYS A 76 10.06 -12.81 -15.46
N MET A 77 9.33 -13.86 -15.89
CA MET A 77 7.92 -13.71 -16.28
C MET A 77 7.00 -13.27 -15.14
N PHE A 78 7.44 -13.43 -13.88
CA PHE A 78 6.69 -13.01 -12.71
C PHE A 78 6.93 -11.55 -12.31
N ASP A 79 7.84 -10.82 -12.97
CA ASP A 79 8.13 -9.40 -12.72
C ASP A 79 7.06 -8.47 -13.31
N THR A 80 5.83 -8.62 -12.81
CA THR A 80 4.65 -7.86 -13.28
C THR A 80 4.26 -6.71 -12.34
N GLY A 81 4.90 -6.64 -11.18
CA GLY A 81 4.52 -5.79 -10.05
C GLY A 81 3.48 -6.41 -9.11
N LEU A 82 3.06 -7.67 -9.37
CA LEU A 82 2.21 -8.43 -8.45
C LEU A 82 2.93 -8.66 -7.11
N PHE A 83 4.20 -9.03 -7.17
CA PHE A 83 5.05 -9.29 -6.02
C PHE A 83 5.85 -8.05 -5.63
N ASP A 84 6.28 -7.98 -4.37
CA ASP A 84 7.25 -6.94 -4.01
C ASP A 84 8.64 -7.29 -4.55
N ARG A 85 9.54 -6.31 -4.48
CA ARG A 85 10.88 -6.42 -5.05
C ARG A 85 11.66 -7.60 -4.48
N ASP A 86 11.60 -7.81 -3.16
CA ASP A 86 12.34 -8.87 -2.48
C ASP A 86 11.82 -10.26 -2.88
N THR A 87 10.51 -10.41 -3.00
CA THR A 87 9.88 -11.65 -3.48
C THR A 87 10.20 -11.89 -4.95
N THR A 88 10.20 -10.85 -5.78
CA THR A 88 10.52 -10.94 -7.21
C THR A 88 11.96 -11.40 -7.43
N TYR A 89 12.92 -10.80 -6.72
CA TYR A 89 14.31 -11.26 -6.77
C TYR A 89 14.44 -12.70 -6.30
N ARG A 90 13.77 -13.07 -5.20
CA ARG A 90 13.81 -14.45 -4.72
C ARG A 90 13.23 -15.45 -5.74
N ILE A 91 12.17 -15.08 -6.47
CA ILE A 91 11.63 -15.91 -7.56
C ILE A 91 12.68 -16.09 -8.65
N GLN A 92 13.34 -15.00 -9.06
CA GLN A 92 14.38 -15.04 -10.09
C GLN A 92 15.59 -15.88 -9.65
N ASP A 93 16.09 -15.66 -8.44
CA ASP A 93 17.20 -16.43 -7.87
C ASP A 93 16.87 -17.92 -7.85
N ILE A 94 15.68 -18.31 -7.34
CA ILE A 94 15.29 -19.73 -7.30
C ILE A 94 15.14 -20.30 -8.71
N ALA A 95 14.64 -19.51 -9.67
CA ALA A 95 14.53 -19.93 -11.07
C ALA A 95 15.88 -20.18 -11.74
N GLU A 96 16.95 -19.50 -11.29
CA GLU A 96 18.31 -19.73 -11.80
C GLU A 96 18.91 -21.05 -11.30
N TYR A 97 18.44 -21.58 -10.17
CA TYR A 97 18.94 -22.82 -9.57
C TYR A 97 18.03 -24.03 -9.78
N GLU A 98 16.74 -23.83 -10.03
CA GLU A 98 15.75 -24.89 -10.21
C GLU A 98 15.28 -24.96 -11.66
N ASP A 99 15.71 -25.99 -12.38
CA ASP A 99 15.24 -26.28 -13.75
C ASP A 99 13.74 -26.65 -13.79
N ASP A 100 13.18 -27.12 -12.66
CA ASP A 100 11.77 -27.48 -12.54
C ASP A 100 10.94 -26.30 -12.01
N LEU A 101 10.21 -25.66 -12.92
CA LEU A 101 9.27 -24.58 -12.63
C LEU A 101 8.30 -24.92 -11.49
N SER A 102 7.86 -26.17 -11.38
CA SER A 102 6.91 -26.60 -10.37
C SER A 102 7.49 -26.57 -8.96
N LYS A 103 8.75 -27.01 -8.83
CA LYS A 103 9.50 -26.94 -7.56
C LYS A 103 9.83 -25.51 -7.19
N MET A 104 10.26 -24.70 -8.16
CA MET A 104 10.51 -23.28 -7.98
C MET A 104 9.26 -22.57 -7.44
N LEU A 105 8.11 -22.73 -8.11
CA LEU A 105 6.82 -22.17 -7.71
C LEU A 105 6.38 -22.64 -6.32
N ASN A 106 6.54 -23.93 -6.01
CA ASN A 106 6.18 -24.48 -4.71
C ASN A 106 6.99 -23.81 -3.60
N THR A 107 8.32 -23.80 -3.75
CA THR A 107 9.26 -23.28 -2.76
C THR A 107 9.02 -21.80 -2.48
N VAL A 108 8.81 -20.99 -3.52
CA VAL A 108 8.46 -19.58 -3.35
C VAL A 108 7.11 -19.46 -2.63
N SER A 109 6.08 -20.18 -3.06
CA SER A 109 4.73 -20.07 -2.47
C SER A 109 4.72 -20.39 -0.97
N VAL A 110 5.37 -21.48 -0.56
CA VAL A 110 5.50 -21.90 0.84
C VAL A 110 6.30 -20.89 1.64
N THR A 111 7.36 -20.34 1.05
CA THR A 111 8.19 -19.32 1.71
C THR A 111 7.38 -18.05 1.95
N VAL A 112 6.69 -17.53 0.93
CA VAL A 112 5.89 -16.30 1.04
C VAL A 112 4.73 -16.51 2.02
N LEU A 113 4.04 -17.66 1.99
CA LEU A 113 2.96 -17.96 2.95
C LEU A 113 3.46 -18.02 4.40
N LYS A 114 4.68 -18.55 4.62
CA LYS A 114 5.28 -18.63 5.96
C LYS A 114 5.82 -17.28 6.44
N THR A 115 6.38 -16.46 5.57
CA THR A 115 7.01 -15.18 5.97
C THR A 115 6.05 -14.01 5.99
N ALA A 116 5.00 -14.02 5.15
CA ALA A 116 4.06 -12.90 5.03
C ALA A 116 3.44 -12.47 6.38
N PRO A 117 2.96 -13.38 7.26
CA PRO A 117 2.39 -12.96 8.54
C PRO A 117 3.42 -12.26 9.43
N ARG A 118 4.63 -12.82 9.56
CA ARG A 118 5.70 -12.27 10.40
C ARG A 118 6.19 -10.92 9.88
N GLU A 119 6.39 -10.80 8.56
CA GLU A 119 6.79 -9.54 7.96
C GLU A 119 5.71 -8.46 8.13
N LEU A 120 4.43 -8.85 8.09
CA LEU A 120 3.33 -7.92 8.32
C LEU A 120 3.23 -7.47 9.76
N GLU A 121 3.43 -8.35 10.74
CA GLU A 121 3.52 -7.94 12.15
C GLU A 121 4.64 -6.93 12.37
N GLN A 122 5.81 -7.16 11.77
CA GLN A 122 6.94 -6.24 11.85
C GLN A 122 6.67 -4.90 11.17
N ARG A 123 5.96 -4.89 10.04
CA ARG A 123 5.55 -3.65 9.35
C ARG A 123 4.43 -2.92 10.09
N ALA A 124 3.46 -3.67 10.61
CA ALA A 124 2.33 -3.15 11.37
C ALA A 124 2.78 -2.52 12.68
N SER A 125 3.74 -3.11 13.41
CA SER A 125 4.26 -2.48 14.63
C SER A 125 4.91 -1.12 14.37
N LYS A 126 5.72 -1.00 13.30
CA LYS A 126 6.33 0.27 12.88
C LYS A 126 5.28 1.29 12.45
N PHE A 127 4.26 0.85 11.70
CA PHE A 127 3.17 1.71 11.27
C PHE A 127 2.29 2.17 12.44
N ASN A 128 1.92 1.27 13.33
CA ASN A 128 1.14 1.56 14.53
C ASN A 128 1.87 2.58 15.39
N ARG A 129 3.18 2.41 15.61
CA ARG A 129 3.98 3.39 16.36
C ARG A 129 3.94 4.79 15.72
N ARG A 130 4.13 4.88 14.40
CA ARG A 130 4.07 6.17 13.68
C ARG A 130 2.67 6.79 13.72
N SER A 131 1.64 5.98 13.51
CA SER A 131 0.24 6.40 13.51
C SER A 131 -0.21 6.85 14.89
N SER A 132 0.20 6.16 15.96
CA SER A 132 -0.06 6.57 17.34
C SER A 132 0.61 7.89 17.66
N VAL A 133 1.87 8.11 17.25
CA VAL A 133 2.54 9.41 17.45
C VAL A 133 1.80 10.52 16.70
N LEU A 134 1.42 10.29 15.43
CA LEU A 134 0.63 11.27 14.67
C LEU A 134 -0.71 11.57 15.35
N LEU A 135 -1.44 10.56 15.80
CA LEU A 135 -2.71 10.74 16.51
C LEU A 135 -2.54 11.53 17.81
N ILE A 136 -1.50 11.25 18.60
CA ILE A 136 -1.20 12.02 19.82
C ILE A 136 -0.95 13.48 19.47
N VAL A 137 -0.15 13.76 18.44
CA VAL A 137 0.10 15.13 17.97
C VAL A 137 -1.20 15.80 17.51
N LEU A 138 -2.06 15.09 16.78
CA LEU A 138 -3.32 15.60 16.24
C LEU A 138 -4.33 15.90 17.36
N ILE A 139 -4.49 14.98 18.32
CA ILE A 139 -5.34 15.16 19.50
C ILE A 139 -4.84 16.35 20.34
N THR A 140 -3.52 16.44 20.54
CA THR A 140 -2.91 17.55 21.28
C THR A 140 -3.18 18.88 20.56
N ALA A 141 -2.94 18.95 19.24
CA ALA A 141 -3.19 20.15 18.45
C ALA A 141 -4.66 20.59 18.51
N LEU A 142 -5.60 19.65 18.39
CA LEU A 142 -7.04 19.92 18.53
C LEU A 142 -7.41 20.39 19.94
N ALA A 143 -6.81 19.82 20.99
CA ALA A 143 -7.06 20.21 22.36
C ALA A 143 -6.58 21.65 22.68
N PHE A 144 -5.55 22.15 21.99
CA PHE A 144 -5.05 23.52 22.15
C PHE A 144 -5.80 24.56 21.29
N MET A 145 -6.60 24.17 20.30
CA MET A 145 -7.38 25.10 19.47
C MET A 145 -8.35 26.00 20.27
N PRO A 146 -9.14 25.49 21.24
CA PRO A 146 -10.04 26.33 22.03
C PRO A 146 -9.30 27.41 22.83
N ALA A 147 -8.13 27.07 23.39
CA ALA A 147 -7.31 28.01 24.13
C ALA A 147 -6.73 29.12 23.23
N PHE A 148 -6.40 28.80 21.98
CA PHE A 148 -5.97 29.78 20.99
C PHE A 148 -7.13 30.70 20.57
N MET A 149 -8.31 30.14 20.27
CA MET A 149 -9.51 30.93 19.94
C MET A 149 -9.93 31.87 21.07
N ALA A 150 -9.87 31.42 22.33
CA ALA A 150 -10.19 32.26 23.49
C ALA A 150 -9.25 33.47 23.63
N ARG A 151 -7.95 33.30 23.31
CA ARG A 151 -6.98 34.41 23.30
C ARG A 151 -7.25 35.40 22.19
N GLU A 152 -7.61 34.93 20.99
CA GLU A 152 -7.92 35.80 19.85
C GLU A 152 -9.23 36.58 20.06
N LEU A 153 -10.25 35.95 20.65
CA LEU A 153 -11.48 36.61 21.07
C LEU A 153 -11.19 37.70 22.11
N LYS A 154 -10.34 37.42 23.11
CA LYS A 154 -9.96 38.43 24.10
C LYS A 154 -9.21 39.61 23.47
N LYS A 155 -8.30 39.34 22.55
CA LYS A 155 -7.52 40.36 21.84
C LYS A 155 -8.40 41.24 20.94
N SER A 156 -9.31 40.65 20.18
CA SER A 156 -10.27 41.38 19.33
C SER A 156 -11.26 42.21 20.14
N MET A 157 -11.72 41.71 21.29
CA MET A 157 -12.56 42.48 22.23
C MET A 157 -11.81 43.67 22.85
N GLN A 158 -10.54 43.50 23.23
CA GLN A 158 -9.73 44.61 23.75
C GLN A 158 -9.47 45.68 22.68
N VAL A 159 -9.14 45.29 21.45
CA VAL A 159 -8.93 46.23 20.34
C VAL A 159 -10.20 46.99 20.00
N HIS A 160 -11.37 46.34 20.03
CA HIS A 160 -12.65 47.03 19.85
C HIS A 160 -12.96 47.96 21.03
N GLY A 161 -12.78 47.52 22.28
CA GLY A 161 -13.01 48.35 23.47
C GLY A 161 -12.15 49.62 23.51
N ILE A 162 -10.88 49.52 23.08
CA ILE A 162 -9.98 50.68 22.97
C ILE A 162 -10.45 51.66 21.89
N LYS A 163 -10.93 51.18 20.74
CA LYS A 163 -11.47 52.04 19.67
C LYS A 163 -12.75 52.76 20.10
N THR A 164 -13.63 52.12 20.89
CA THR A 164 -14.84 52.76 21.41
C THR A 164 -14.52 53.84 22.44
N HIS A 165 -13.54 53.59 23.33
CA HIS A 165 -13.07 54.59 24.29
C HIS A 165 -12.32 55.76 23.64
N GLN A 166 -11.58 55.54 22.56
CA GLN A 166 -10.90 56.62 21.86
C GLN A 166 -11.89 57.53 21.10
N LYS A 167 -13.03 57.00 20.62
CA LYS A 167 -14.10 57.80 20.01
C LYS A 167 -14.86 58.66 21.03
N SER A 168 -14.91 58.27 22.31
CA SER A 168 -15.52 59.07 23.37
C SER A 168 -14.60 60.15 23.98
N ILE A 169 -13.28 60.10 23.72
CA ILE A 169 -12.29 61.07 24.26
C ILE A 169 -11.81 62.04 23.16
N ASN A 170 -12.65 62.36 22.17
CA ASN A 170 -12.35 63.45 21.22
C ASN A 170 -13.28 64.65 21.50
N PRO A 171 -12.93 65.54 22.45
CA PRO A 171 -13.67 66.77 22.69
C PRO A 171 -13.21 67.83 21.69
N SER A 172 -13.70 67.77 20.46
CA SER A 172 -13.55 68.87 19.50
C SER A 172 -14.84 69.02 18.73
N THR A 173 -15.80 69.70 19.36
CA THR A 173 -16.90 70.47 18.74
C THR A 173 -17.72 71.13 19.86
N LEU A 174 -17.18 72.22 20.43
CA LEU A 174 -17.99 73.22 21.12
C LEU A 174 -18.56 74.15 20.03
N PRO A 175 -19.90 74.29 19.87
CA PRO A 175 -20.43 75.39 19.10
C PRO A 175 -20.29 76.67 19.94
N SER A 176 -19.57 77.65 19.40
CA SER A 176 -19.58 79.03 19.88
C SER A 176 -20.96 79.64 19.59
N ASN A 177 -21.62 80.17 20.62
CA ASN A 177 -22.78 81.06 20.49
C ASN A 177 -22.41 82.37 19.79
#